data_AF-A0A536SY53-F1
#
_entry.id   AF-A0A536SY53-F1
#
_cell.length_a   1.000
_cell.length_b   1.000
_cell.length_c   1.000
_cell.angle_alpha   90.00
_cell.angle_beta   90.00
_cell.angle_gamma   90.00
#
_symmetry.space_group_name_H-M   'P 1'
#
loop_
_entity.id
_entity.type
_entity.pdbx_description
1 polymer ?
#
loop_
_entity_poly.entity_id
_entity_poly.type
_entity_poly.pdbx_seq_one_letter_code
_entity_poly.pdbx_strand_id
1 'polypeptide(L)'
;MAAGGKAVTTFHAAGLYWTPTSNPGSTGCIVQYKQSTDSTWRQGFNLWYDSRNNECRGSIVDLTPGTSYDFQMGVGSTYAVQTSASTWNEQFPIAKTITVGSQSTTLNVTESGSASGYVLYQAAPGAV
;
A
#
# COMPACT_ATOMS: atom_id res chain seq x y z
N MET A 1 -6.20 -16.27 15.64
CA MET A 1 -5.75 -16.09 14.24
C MET A 1 -4.28 -16.43 14.17
N ALA A 2 -3.84 -17.18 13.16
CA ALA A 2 -2.42 -17.40 12.93
C ALA A 2 -1.79 -16.17 12.25
N ALA A 3 -0.50 -15.91 12.48
CA ALA A 3 0.23 -14.94 11.65
C ALA A 3 0.42 -15.54 10.25
N GLY A 4 0.12 -14.77 9.20
CA GLY A 4 0.28 -15.26 7.83
C GLY A 4 -0.21 -14.30 6.76
N GLY A 5 0.18 -14.58 5.52
CA GLY A 5 -0.02 -13.69 4.37
C GLY A 5 0.95 -12.51 4.35
N LYS A 6 0.99 -11.82 3.21
CA LYS A 6 1.88 -10.70 2.94
C LYS A 6 1.08 -9.50 2.46
N ALA A 7 1.36 -8.34 3.05
CA ALA A 7 0.85 -7.06 2.60
C ALA A 7 2.02 -6.22 2.05
N VAL A 8 1.87 -5.70 0.83
CA VAL A 8 2.81 -4.77 0.19
C VAL A 8 2.13 -3.43 0.05
N THR A 9 2.55 -2.44 0.81
CA THR A 9 1.88 -1.14 0.90
C THR A 9 2.48 -0.09 -0.02
N THR A 10 1.63 0.85 -0.42
CA THR A 10 1.96 2.15 -1.01
C THR A 10 1.39 3.24 -0.09
N PHE A 11 1.23 4.48 -0.57
CA PHE A 11 0.59 5.55 0.20
C PHE A 11 -0.90 5.26 0.49
N HIS A 12 -1.65 4.80 -0.50
CA HIS A 12 -3.11 4.67 -0.40
C HIS A 12 -3.64 3.26 -0.65
N ALA A 13 -2.75 2.26 -0.78
CA ALA A 13 -3.17 0.90 -1.08
C ALA A 13 -2.26 -0.15 -0.44
N ALA A 14 -2.79 -1.34 -0.28
CA ALA A 14 -2.06 -2.54 0.12
C ALA A 14 -2.38 -3.69 -0.84
N GLY A 15 -1.37 -4.21 -1.53
CA GLY A 15 -1.47 -5.48 -2.25
C GLY A 15 -1.35 -6.65 -1.28
N LEU A 16 -2.28 -7.60 -1.35
CA LEU A 16 -2.40 -8.71 -0.43
C LEU A 16 -2.17 -10.04 -1.14
N TYR A 17 -1.41 -10.91 -0.48
CA TYR A 17 -0.98 -12.20 -0.99
C TYR A 17 -1.07 -13.24 0.12
N TRP A 18 -1.76 -14.34 -0.12
CA TRP A 18 -1.88 -15.41 0.87
C TRP A 18 -2.05 -16.78 0.23
N THR A 19 -1.24 -17.75 0.64
CA THR A 19 -1.38 -19.16 0.27
C THR A 19 -2.31 -19.86 1.27
N PRO A 20 -3.57 -20.20 0.89
CA PRO A 20 -4.44 -21.01 1.73
C PRO A 20 -3.90 -22.45 1.84
N THR A 21 -4.33 -23.17 2.88
CA THR A 21 -3.92 -24.58 3.11
C THR A 21 -4.45 -25.55 2.05
N SER A 22 -5.52 -25.17 1.35
CA SER A 22 -6.10 -25.91 0.24
C SER A 22 -6.70 -24.96 -0.80
N ASN A 23 -6.99 -25.47 -1.99
CA ASN A 23 -7.66 -24.68 -3.03
C ASN A 23 -9.06 -24.24 -2.53
N PRO A 24 -9.36 -22.92 -2.54
CA PRO A 24 -10.61 -22.38 -2.01
C PRO A 24 -11.84 -22.70 -2.87
N GLY A 25 -11.65 -23.19 -4.10
CA GLY A 25 -12.73 -23.55 -5.01
C GLY A 25 -13.75 -22.40 -5.22
N SER A 26 -15.03 -22.74 -5.31
CA SER A 26 -16.12 -21.75 -5.48
C SER A 26 -16.39 -20.90 -4.23
N THR A 27 -15.89 -21.29 -3.05
CA THR A 27 -16.08 -20.50 -1.83
C THR A 27 -15.22 -19.23 -1.82
N GLY A 28 -14.12 -19.24 -2.59
CA GLY A 28 -13.26 -18.08 -2.79
C GLY A 28 -12.46 -17.67 -1.55
N CYS A 29 -11.62 -16.65 -1.74
CA CYS A 29 -10.79 -16.09 -0.67
C CYS A 29 -11.40 -14.77 -0.17
N ILE A 30 -11.71 -14.69 1.12
CA ILE A 30 -12.25 -13.49 1.74
C ILE A 30 -11.16 -12.68 2.43
N VAL A 31 -11.39 -11.37 2.54
CA VAL A 31 -10.52 -10.46 3.27
C VAL A 31 -11.32 -9.39 4.00
N GLN A 32 -10.88 -9.03 5.20
CA GLN A 32 -11.34 -7.85 5.89
C GLN A 32 -10.15 -7.07 6.45
N TYR A 33 -10.35 -5.79 6.70
CA TYR A 33 -9.30 -4.90 7.16
C TYR A 33 -9.84 -3.85 8.13
N LYS A 34 -8.96 -3.34 8.98
CA LYS A 34 -9.26 -2.20 9.86
C LYS A 34 -7.97 -1.43 10.13
N GLN A 35 -8.08 -0.15 10.51
CA GLN A 35 -6.92 0.50 11.11
C GLN A 35 -6.56 -0.28 12.39
N SER A 36 -5.27 -0.41 12.70
CA SER A 36 -4.86 -1.20 13.87
C SER A 36 -5.44 -0.63 15.17
N THR A 37 -5.73 0.68 15.21
CA THR A 37 -6.40 1.39 16.32
C THR A 37 -7.90 1.17 16.41
N ASP A 38 -8.55 0.71 15.34
CA ASP A 38 -10.00 0.52 15.31
C ASP A 38 -10.39 -0.83 15.93
N SER A 39 -11.64 -0.92 16.38
CA SER A 39 -12.28 -2.17 16.80
C SER A 39 -13.13 -2.82 15.70
N THR A 40 -13.54 -2.05 14.69
CA THR A 40 -14.51 -2.48 13.67
C THR A 40 -13.80 -2.89 12.38
N TRP A 41 -14.13 -4.08 11.90
CA TRP A 41 -13.63 -4.60 10.62
C TRP A 41 -14.47 -4.10 9.45
N ARG A 42 -13.80 -3.73 8.36
CA ARG A 42 -14.40 -3.44 7.05
C ARG A 42 -14.17 -4.63 6.13
N GLN A 43 -15.23 -5.05 5.46
CA GLN A 43 -15.14 -6.10 4.44
C GLN A 43 -14.39 -5.54 3.21
N GLY A 44 -13.33 -6.24 2.79
CA GLY A 44 -12.69 -5.99 1.51
C GLY A 44 -13.31 -6.83 0.39
N PHE A 45 -13.00 -6.50 -0.86
CA PHE A 45 -13.35 -7.36 -1.99
C PHE A 45 -12.61 -8.69 -1.90
N ASN A 46 -13.31 -9.78 -2.23
CA ASN A 46 -12.73 -11.12 -2.23
C ASN A 46 -11.47 -11.17 -3.09
N LEU A 47 -10.43 -11.82 -2.58
CA LEU A 47 -9.18 -12.01 -3.29
C LEU A 47 -9.39 -13.07 -4.39
N TRP A 48 -8.72 -12.86 -5.52
CA TRP A 48 -8.73 -13.81 -6.63
C TRP A 48 -7.72 -14.93 -6.37
N TYR A 49 -8.14 -16.18 -6.53
CA TYR A 49 -7.23 -17.32 -6.39
C TYR A 49 -6.47 -17.60 -7.68
N ASP A 50 -5.15 -17.41 -7.64
CA ASP A 50 -4.23 -17.73 -8.72
C ASP A 50 -3.68 -19.17 -8.55
N SER A 51 -4.28 -20.10 -9.28
CA SER A 51 -3.90 -21.52 -9.24
C SER A 51 -2.46 -21.80 -9.71
N ARG A 52 -1.83 -20.89 -10.45
CA ARG A 52 -0.43 -21.05 -10.89
C ARG A 52 0.55 -20.95 -9.71
N ASN A 53 0.15 -20.26 -8.65
CA ASN A 53 0.96 -20.03 -7.46
C ASN A 53 0.30 -20.56 -6.18
N ASN A 54 -0.89 -21.15 -6.30
CA ASN A 54 -1.74 -21.53 -5.17
C ASN A 54 -1.99 -20.37 -4.19
N GLU A 55 -2.23 -19.16 -4.71
CA GLU A 55 -2.24 -17.94 -3.89
C GLU A 55 -3.51 -17.09 -4.14
N CYS A 56 -4.15 -16.66 -3.06
CA CYS A 56 -5.16 -15.61 -3.07
C CYS A 56 -4.48 -14.24 -3.19
N ARG A 57 -4.88 -13.44 -4.19
CA ARG A 57 -4.29 -12.14 -4.53
C ARG A 57 -5.35 -11.06 -4.68
N GLY A 58 -5.04 -9.86 -4.23
CA GLY A 58 -5.89 -8.70 -4.42
C GLY A 58 -5.29 -7.44 -3.81
N SER A 59 -6.10 -6.40 -3.69
CA SER A 59 -5.68 -5.15 -3.08
C SER A 59 -6.80 -4.51 -2.27
N ILE A 60 -6.40 -3.77 -1.25
CA ILE A 60 -7.26 -2.76 -0.61
C ILE A 60 -6.76 -1.40 -1.09
N VAL A 61 -7.68 -0.57 -1.57
CA VAL A 61 -7.43 0.79 -2.05
C VAL A 61 -8.08 1.81 -1.10
N ASP A 62 -7.86 3.10 -1.35
CA ASP A 62 -8.39 4.21 -0.56
C ASP A 62 -8.05 4.12 0.95
N LEU A 63 -6.86 3.59 1.25
CA LEU A 63 -6.31 3.61 2.60
C LEU A 63 -5.76 5.00 2.94
N THR A 64 -5.84 5.37 4.21
CA THR A 64 -5.17 6.56 4.74
C THR A 64 -3.65 6.36 4.71
N PRO A 65 -2.84 7.31 4.20
CA PRO A 65 -1.38 7.27 4.27
C PRO A 65 -0.84 7.30 5.70
N GLY A 66 0.39 6.84 5.89
CA GLY A 66 1.08 6.84 7.17
C GLY A 66 0.35 6.08 8.28
N THR A 67 -0.52 5.13 7.94
CA THR A 67 -1.45 4.49 8.86
C THR A 67 -1.23 2.98 8.89
N SER A 68 -1.22 2.41 10.08
CA SER A 68 -1.12 0.96 10.28
C SER A 68 -2.49 0.29 10.15
N TYR A 69 -2.52 -0.80 9.39
CA TYR A 69 -3.71 -1.62 9.18
C TYR A 69 -3.44 -3.07 9.56
N ASP A 70 -4.50 -3.71 10.05
CA ASP A 70 -4.56 -5.17 10.18
C ASP A 70 -5.41 -5.73 9.04
N PHE A 71 -4.96 -6.83 8.45
CA PHE A 71 -5.65 -7.52 7.36
C PHE A 71 -5.86 -8.98 7.77
N GLN A 72 -7.11 -9.43 7.71
CA GLN A 72 -7.45 -10.84 7.92
C GLN A 72 -7.89 -11.48 6.62
N MET A 73 -7.36 -12.67 6.34
CA MET A 73 -7.67 -13.43 5.13
C MET A 73 -8.17 -14.83 5.50
N GLY A 74 -9.01 -15.38 4.63
CA GLY A 74 -9.74 -16.61 4.89
C GLY A 74 -10.37 -17.22 3.64
N VAL A 75 -11.06 -18.34 3.82
CA VAL A 75 -11.81 -19.03 2.77
C VAL A 75 -13.28 -19.07 3.16
N GLY A 76 -14.17 -18.81 2.19
CA GLY A 76 -15.62 -18.81 2.43
C GLY A 76 -16.03 -17.78 3.48
N SER A 77 -16.44 -18.23 4.67
CA SER A 77 -16.84 -17.35 5.79
C SER A 77 -15.90 -17.40 6.99
N THR A 78 -14.74 -18.05 6.86
CA THR A 78 -13.80 -18.27 7.96
C THR A 78 -12.46 -17.59 7.71
N TYR A 79 -12.16 -16.58 8.52
CA TYR A 79 -10.83 -15.97 8.59
C TYR A 79 -9.85 -16.89 9.31
N ALA A 80 -8.65 -17.08 8.74
CA ALA A 80 -7.65 -18.01 9.25
C ALA A 80 -6.34 -17.32 9.65
N VAL A 81 -5.90 -16.33 8.87
CA VAL A 81 -4.61 -15.64 9.07
C VAL A 81 -4.78 -14.14 9.20
N GLN A 82 -3.81 -13.51 9.86
CA GLN A 82 -3.69 -12.06 9.95
C GLN A 82 -2.26 -11.61 9.63
N THR A 83 -2.16 -10.47 8.95
CA THR A 83 -0.91 -9.71 8.78
C THR A 83 -1.19 -8.23 9.02
N SER A 84 -0.16 -7.47 9.38
CA SER A 84 -0.28 -6.03 9.62
C SER A 84 0.79 -5.31 8.81
N ALA A 85 0.45 -4.15 8.27
CA ALA A 85 1.38 -3.29 7.52
C ALA A 85 0.96 -1.83 7.61
N SER A 86 1.93 -0.94 7.42
CA SER A 86 1.69 0.51 7.40
C SER A 86 1.79 1.04 5.98
N THR A 87 0.83 1.89 5.60
CA THR A 87 0.92 2.67 4.36
C THR A 87 2.04 3.70 4.45
N TRP A 88 2.56 4.11 3.30
CA TRP A 88 3.63 5.11 3.25
C TRP A 88 3.09 6.47 3.68
N ASN A 89 3.96 7.28 4.29
CA ASN A 89 3.59 8.61 4.76
C ASN A 89 3.76 9.63 3.62
N GLU A 90 2.78 10.52 3.42
CA GLU A 90 2.88 11.64 2.47
C GLU A 90 3.69 12.83 3.00
N GLN A 91 4.14 12.76 4.26
CA GLN A 91 5.16 13.66 4.76
C GLN A 91 6.53 13.18 4.27
N PHE A 92 6.98 13.79 3.17
CA PHE A 92 8.27 13.49 2.57
C PHE A 92 9.41 14.20 3.35
N PRO A 93 10.50 13.50 3.70
CA PRO A 93 11.68 14.14 4.25
C PRO A 93 12.36 14.98 3.17
N ILE A 94 12.07 16.28 3.10
CA ILE A 94 12.70 17.20 2.14
C ILE A 94 13.98 17.76 2.77
N ALA A 95 15.12 17.43 2.18
CA ALA A 95 16.44 17.94 2.63
C ALA A 95 16.79 19.27 1.98
N LYS A 96 16.35 19.49 0.74
CA LYS A 96 16.59 20.73 -0.02
C LYS A 96 15.42 21.00 -0.97
N THR A 97 15.10 22.27 -1.14
CA THR A 97 14.16 22.73 -2.18
C THR A 97 14.91 23.60 -3.19
N ILE A 98 14.73 23.31 -4.47
CA ILE A 98 15.27 24.08 -5.60
C ILE A 98 14.08 24.70 -6.33
N THR A 99 13.99 26.03 -6.28
CA THR A 99 12.96 26.78 -6.99
C THR A 99 13.38 27.02 -8.44
N VAL A 100 12.55 26.60 -9.38
CA VAL A 100 12.80 26.70 -10.82
C VAL A 100 11.95 27.83 -11.39
N GLY A 101 12.58 28.84 -11.98
CA GLY A 101 11.88 29.93 -12.67
C GLY A 101 11.43 29.53 -14.08
N SER A 102 10.59 30.36 -14.71
CA SER A 102 10.22 30.20 -16.12
C SER A 102 11.47 30.29 -17.00
N GLN A 103 11.58 29.38 -17.97
CA GLN A 103 12.71 29.30 -18.89
C GLN A 103 12.25 28.69 -20.22
N SER A 104 12.89 29.10 -21.31
CA SER A 104 12.62 28.57 -22.66
C SER A 104 13.57 27.42 -23.05
N THR A 105 14.41 26.99 -22.12
CA THR A 105 15.37 25.90 -22.29
C THR A 105 15.04 24.76 -21.33
N THR A 106 15.46 23.53 -21.65
CA THR A 106 15.23 22.37 -20.79
C THR A 106 15.97 22.52 -19.45
N LEU A 107 15.30 22.26 -18.34
CA LEU A 107 15.93 22.19 -17.02
C LEU A 107 16.86 20.98 -16.96
N ASN A 108 18.14 21.21 -16.63
CA ASN A 108 19.05 20.12 -16.32
C ASN A 108 19.06 19.89 -14.80
N VAL A 109 18.57 18.72 -14.36
CA VAL A 109 18.53 18.31 -12.96
C VAL A 109 19.88 17.69 -12.59
N THR A 110 20.70 18.41 -11.83
CA THR A 110 22.06 17.99 -11.45
C THR A 110 22.21 17.61 -9.98
N GLU A 111 21.20 17.86 -9.16
CA GLU A 111 21.17 17.48 -7.75
C GLU A 111 20.11 16.41 -7.48
N SER A 112 20.47 15.40 -6.70
CA SER A 112 19.58 14.32 -6.26
C SER A 112 19.49 14.25 -4.74
N GLY A 113 18.43 13.60 -4.25
CA GLY A 113 18.30 13.26 -2.83
C GLY A 113 19.35 12.24 -2.35
N SER A 114 19.29 11.95 -1.07
CA SER A 114 20.05 10.89 -0.40
C SER A 114 19.12 10.04 0.46
N ALA A 115 19.66 9.04 1.16
CA ALA A 115 18.89 8.27 2.13
C ALA A 115 18.28 9.14 3.26
N SER A 116 18.83 10.33 3.52
CA SER A 116 18.34 11.24 4.55
C SER A 116 17.26 12.21 4.07
N GLY A 117 16.98 12.29 2.76
CA GLY A 117 15.91 13.12 2.25
C GLY A 117 15.97 13.44 0.76
N TYR A 118 14.85 13.93 0.24
CA TYR A 118 14.65 14.30 -1.15
C TYR A 118 15.14 15.73 -1.44
N VAL A 119 15.57 15.96 -2.67
CA VAL A 119 15.68 17.29 -3.26
C VAL A 119 14.39 17.58 -4.01
N LEU A 120 13.59 18.52 -3.51
CA LEU A 120 12.34 18.95 -4.14
C LEU A 120 12.62 20.04 -5.16
N TYR A 121 12.36 19.77 -6.44
CA TYR A 121 12.29 20.81 -7.45
C TYR A 121 10.84 21.31 -7.53
N GLN A 122 10.63 22.60 -7.37
CA GLN A 122 9.31 23.22 -7.44
C GLN A 122 9.34 24.45 -8.36
N ALA A 123 8.22 24.74 -9.01
CA ALA A 123 8.08 25.97 -9.78
C ALA A 123 8.15 27.20 -8.86
N ALA A 124 8.74 28.29 -9.35
CA ALA A 124 8.60 29.59 -8.71
C ALA A 124 7.11 29.98 -8.64
N PRO A 125 6.65 30.66 -7.58
CA PRO A 125 5.28 31.16 -7.53
C PRO A 125 4.94 31.99 -8.77
N GLY A 126 3.87 31.62 -9.49
CA GLY A 126 3.42 32.32 -10.69
C GLY A 126 4.21 32.01 -11.96
N ALA A 127 5.19 31.09 -11.93
CA ALA A 127 5.79 30.57 -13.14
C ALA A 127 4.78 29.70 -13.90
N VAL A 128 4.70 29.93 -15.21
CA VAL A 128 4.03 29.07 -16.21
C VAL A 128 5.07 28.34 -17.04
#